data_AF-A0A2J8WB48-F1
#
_entry.id   AF-A0A2J8WB48-F1
#
_cell.length_a   1.000
_cell.length_b   1.000
_cell.length_c   1.000
_cell.angle_alpha   90.00
_cell.angle_beta   90.00
_cell.angle_gamma   90.00
#
_symmetry.space_group_name_H-M   'P 1'
#
loop_
_entity.id
_entity.type
_entity.pdbx_description
1 polymer ?
#
loop_
_entity_poly.entity_id
_entity_poly.type
_entity_poly.pdbx_seq_one_letter_code
_entity_poly.pdbx_strand_id
1 'polypeptide(L)'
;MTILGTTFGMVFSLLQVVSGESGYAQNGDLEDAELDDYSFSCYSQLEVNGSQHSLTCAFEDPDVNITNLEFEICGALVEVKCLNFRKLQEIYFIETKKFLLIGKSNICVKVGEKSLTCKKIDLTTIGKKLYIRVWLSLLGYLKTLCLDIL
;
A
#
# COMPACT_ATOMS: atom_id res chain seq x y z
N MET A 1 32.60 -8.47 -59.45
CA MET A 1 32.48 -8.90 -58.05
C MET A 1 32.34 -7.64 -57.20
N THR A 2 31.26 -7.52 -56.41
CA THR A 2 30.98 -6.57 -55.28
C THR A 2 31.17 -5.07 -55.57
N ILE A 3 30.15 -4.23 -55.86
CA ILE A 3 29.00 -3.75 -55.05
C ILE A 3 29.38 -3.10 -53.69
N LEU A 4 28.90 -1.86 -53.54
CA LEU A 4 28.37 -1.16 -52.34
C LEU A 4 29.31 -0.25 -51.53
N GLY A 5 28.83 0.98 -51.27
CA GLY A 5 29.42 1.91 -50.29
C GLY A 5 29.18 3.40 -50.61
N THR A 6 27.95 3.82 -50.90
CA THR A 6 27.14 4.76 -50.07
C THR A 6 27.84 6.04 -49.58
N THR A 7 27.50 7.14 -50.27
CA THR A 7 27.32 8.54 -49.81
C THR A 7 27.70 8.89 -48.36
N PHE A 8 28.74 9.72 -48.19
CA PHE A 8 29.00 10.43 -46.93
C PHE A 8 28.01 11.59 -46.78
N GLY A 9 27.03 11.41 -45.89
CA GLY A 9 26.12 12.47 -45.47
C GLY A 9 26.82 13.44 -44.51
N MET A 10 26.96 14.70 -44.95
CA MET A 10 27.28 15.84 -44.10
C MET A 10 26.00 16.31 -43.40
N VAL A 11 25.81 16.02 -42.11
CA VAL A 11 24.97 16.83 -41.19
C VAL A 11 25.46 16.57 -39.76
N PHE A 12 26.19 17.51 -39.16
CA PHE A 12 26.28 17.61 -37.71
C PHE A 12 25.43 18.81 -37.30
N SER A 13 24.31 18.50 -36.66
CA SER A 13 23.33 19.45 -36.15
C SER A 13 23.96 20.35 -35.08
N LEU A 14 23.64 21.63 -35.18
CA LEU A 14 24.03 22.73 -34.31
C LEU A 14 23.75 22.39 -32.83
N LEU A 15 24.79 22.30 -32.00
CA LEU A 15 24.65 22.43 -30.56
C LEU A 15 24.39 23.92 -30.26
N GLN A 16 23.11 24.30 -30.21
CA GLN A 16 22.73 25.52 -29.52
C GLN A 16 22.89 25.27 -28.02
N VAL A 17 23.98 25.77 -27.47
CA VAL A 17 24.14 25.97 -26.03
C VAL A 17 23.14 27.04 -25.62
N VAL A 18 22.06 26.64 -24.93
CA VAL A 18 21.19 27.61 -24.28
C VAL A 18 21.87 28.01 -22.97
N SER A 19 22.37 29.24 -22.94
CA SER A 19 22.93 29.88 -21.76
C SER A 19 21.79 30.33 -20.85
N GLY A 20 21.77 29.81 -19.62
CA GLY A 20 21.44 30.53 -18.38
C GLY A 20 20.02 31.07 -18.18
N GLU A 21 19.36 30.58 -17.13
CA GLU A 21 18.82 31.47 -16.09
C GLU A 21 18.96 30.80 -14.72
N SER A 22 19.55 31.55 -13.78
CA SER A 22 19.67 31.21 -12.37
C SER A 22 18.29 31.40 -11.73
N GLY A 23 17.63 30.29 -11.41
CA GLY A 23 16.41 30.28 -10.61
C GLY A 23 16.74 30.27 -9.12
N TYR A 24 16.51 31.40 -8.48
CA TYR A 24 16.49 31.59 -7.03
C TYR A 24 15.60 30.53 -6.35
N ALA A 25 16.20 29.61 -5.58
CA ALA A 25 15.48 28.61 -4.79
C ALA A 25 14.78 29.30 -3.61
N GLN A 26 13.58 29.84 -3.87
CA GLN A 26 12.71 30.36 -2.84
C GLN A 26 11.68 29.30 -2.48
N ASN A 27 11.72 28.92 -1.19
CA ASN A 27 10.76 28.09 -0.48
C ASN A 27 10.79 26.61 -0.91
N GLY A 28 11.39 25.77 -0.07
CA GLY A 28 11.28 24.33 -0.17
C GLY A 28 9.81 23.93 -0.07
N ASP A 29 9.23 23.69 -1.23
CA ASP A 29 7.95 23.02 -1.33
C ASP A 29 8.18 21.56 -0.93
N LEU A 30 7.24 21.01 -0.19
CA LEU A 30 7.28 19.61 0.28
C LEU A 30 7.05 18.61 -0.87
N GLU A 31 7.29 19.04 -2.11
CA GLU A 31 7.12 18.28 -3.37
C GLU A 31 8.42 17.58 -3.81
N ASP A 32 9.55 17.84 -3.15
CA ASP A 32 10.84 17.20 -3.44
C ASP A 32 11.03 15.82 -2.76
N ALA A 33 10.02 15.29 -2.06
CA ALA A 33 10.03 13.90 -1.62
C ALA A 33 9.50 13.03 -2.76
N GLU A 34 10.37 12.20 -3.34
CA GLU A 34 10.02 11.32 -4.44
C GLU A 34 8.77 10.48 -4.07
N LEU A 35 7.71 10.57 -4.89
CA LEU A 35 6.41 9.91 -4.67
C LEU A 35 6.51 8.39 -4.49
N ASP A 36 7.63 7.78 -4.88
CA ASP A 36 7.91 6.35 -4.74
C ASP A 36 8.35 5.93 -3.32
N ASP A 37 8.70 6.87 -2.43
CA ASP A 37 9.22 6.55 -1.08
C ASP A 37 8.15 6.10 -0.07
N TYR A 38 6.86 6.22 -0.41
CA TYR A 38 5.75 5.88 0.51
C TYR A 38 4.99 4.61 0.11
N SER A 39 5.64 3.68 -0.59
CA SER A 39 5.02 2.38 -0.92
C SER A 39 4.62 1.62 0.35
N PHE A 40 3.45 0.98 0.31
CA PHE A 40 2.90 0.25 1.44
C PHE A 40 2.15 -1.02 1.03
N SER A 41 2.13 -1.95 1.96
CA SER A 41 1.39 -3.21 1.85
C SER A 41 0.41 -3.35 3.01
N CYS A 42 -0.69 -4.07 2.76
CA CYS A 42 -1.72 -4.33 3.75
C CYS A 42 -2.13 -5.80 3.72
N TYR A 43 -2.57 -6.31 4.87
CA TYR A 43 -3.23 -7.60 4.97
C TYR A 43 -4.49 -7.48 5.82
N SER A 44 -5.54 -8.20 5.41
CA SER A 44 -6.83 -8.22 6.09
C SER A 44 -6.98 -9.51 6.88
N GLN A 45 -7.69 -9.41 7.99
CA GLN A 45 -8.13 -10.57 8.77
C GLN A 45 -9.63 -10.42 8.99
N LEU A 46 -10.39 -11.42 8.56
CA LEU A 46 -11.84 -11.39 8.68
C LEU A 46 -12.26 -12.05 10.00
N GLU A 47 -13.29 -11.51 10.65
CA GLU A 47 -13.92 -12.12 11.82
C GLU A 47 -12.94 -12.35 12.99
N VAL A 48 -12.00 -11.42 13.18
CA VAL A 48 -11.01 -11.47 14.25
C VAL A 48 -11.68 -11.42 15.62
N ASN A 49 -12.81 -10.72 15.70
CA ASN A 49 -13.58 -10.53 16.92
C ASN A 49 -15.08 -10.52 16.59
N GLY A 50 -15.66 -11.71 16.51
CA GLY A 50 -17.04 -11.88 16.06
C GLY A 50 -17.20 -11.42 14.60
N SER A 51 -18.09 -10.46 14.34
CA SER A 51 -18.31 -9.90 13.00
C SER A 51 -17.38 -8.75 12.62
N GLN A 52 -16.39 -8.43 13.46
CA GLN A 52 -15.41 -7.39 13.15
C GLN A 52 -14.30 -7.94 12.27
N HIS A 53 -13.91 -7.17 11.26
CA HIS A 53 -12.74 -7.45 10.44
C HIS A 53 -11.63 -6.45 10.79
N SER A 54 -10.39 -6.86 10.64
CA SER A 54 -9.24 -5.99 10.82
C SER A 54 -8.42 -5.86 9.55
N LEU A 55 -7.73 -4.74 9.46
CA LEU A 55 -6.85 -4.40 8.36
C LEU A 55 -5.59 -3.80 8.96
N THR A 56 -4.45 -4.36 8.57
CA THR A 56 -3.13 -3.92 9.03
C THR A 56 -2.31 -3.53 7.83
N CYS A 57 -1.71 -2.35 7.88
CA CYS A 57 -0.85 -1.81 6.83
C CYS A 57 0.50 -1.41 7.42
N ALA A 58 1.53 -1.50 6.60
CA ALA A 58 2.89 -1.05 6.92
C ALA A 58 3.56 -0.54 5.64
N PHE A 59 4.48 0.40 5.80
CA PHE A 59 5.36 0.82 4.71
C PHE A 59 6.26 -0.34 4.30
N GLU A 60 6.58 -0.42 3.02
CA GLU A 60 7.49 -1.44 2.48
C GLU A 60 8.95 -1.09 2.80
N ASP A 61 9.27 0.21 2.83
CA ASP A 61 10.55 0.73 3.29
C ASP A 61 10.51 1.02 4.81
N PRO A 62 11.36 0.37 5.62
CA PRO A 62 11.42 0.58 7.06
C PRO A 62 12.05 1.93 7.49
N ASP A 63 12.75 2.63 6.61
CA ASP A 63 13.46 3.87 6.92
C ASP A 63 12.58 5.14 6.72
N VAL A 64 11.33 4.95 6.29
CA VAL A 64 10.36 6.03 6.10
C VAL A 64 10.07 6.74 7.43
N ASN A 65 10.15 8.07 7.42
CA ASN A 65 9.80 8.87 8.60
C ASN A 65 8.28 8.91 8.82
N ILE A 66 7.78 7.97 9.62
CA ILE A 66 6.34 7.80 9.86
C ILE A 66 5.73 8.77 10.89
N THR A 67 6.50 9.68 11.48
CA THR A 67 6.09 10.46 12.67
C THR A 67 4.75 11.18 12.48
N ASN A 68 4.55 11.81 11.34
CA ASN A 68 3.36 12.62 11.03
C ASN A 68 2.49 12.00 9.93
N LEU A 69 2.65 10.69 9.67
CA LEU A 69 1.90 9.98 8.65
C LEU A 69 0.66 9.32 9.27
N GLU A 70 -0.45 9.43 8.55
CA GLU A 70 -1.71 8.81 8.90
C GLU A 70 -2.20 7.94 7.75
N PHE A 71 -2.94 6.87 8.08
CA PHE A 71 -3.64 6.05 7.11
C PHE A 71 -5.14 6.27 7.22
N GLU A 72 -5.80 6.44 6.07
CA GLU A 72 -7.25 6.58 5.96
C GLU A 72 -7.77 5.60 4.90
N ILE A 73 -8.86 4.89 5.19
CA ILE A 73 -9.59 4.08 4.22
C ILE A 73 -10.94 4.72 3.91
N CYS A 74 -11.25 4.85 2.63
CA CYS A 74 -12.50 5.41 2.13
C CYS A 74 -13.16 4.47 1.11
N GLY A 75 -14.49 4.45 1.09
CA GLY A 75 -15.27 3.65 0.14
C GLY A 75 -15.39 2.17 0.53
N ALA A 76 -16.44 1.52 0.04
CA ALA A 76 -16.88 0.19 0.48
C ALA A 76 -16.95 0.06 2.02
N LEU A 77 -17.56 1.05 2.66
CA LEU A 77 -17.83 1.09 4.10
C LEU A 77 -19.34 1.25 4.35
N VAL A 78 -19.83 0.69 5.45
CA VAL A 78 -21.21 0.81 5.93
C VAL A 78 -21.36 2.07 6.77
N GLU A 79 -22.39 2.88 6.50
CA GLU A 79 -22.79 4.10 7.24
C GLU A 79 -21.80 5.29 7.21
N VAL A 80 -20.53 5.07 6.94
CA VAL A 80 -19.47 6.09 6.96
C VAL A 80 -18.73 6.16 5.63
N LYS A 81 -18.19 7.33 5.31
CA LYS A 81 -17.42 7.52 4.06
C LYS A 81 -15.97 7.06 4.18
N CYS A 82 -15.33 7.41 5.30
CA CYS A 82 -13.93 7.16 5.58
C CYS A 82 -13.70 6.80 7.05
N LEU A 83 -12.62 6.09 7.33
CA LEU A 83 -12.15 5.75 8.67
C LEU A 83 -10.62 5.85 8.73
N ASN A 84 -10.10 6.34 9.86
CA ASN A 84 -8.68 6.44 10.11
C ASN A 84 -8.15 5.21 10.83
N PHE A 85 -6.92 4.82 10.51
CA PHE A 85 -6.20 3.76 11.21
C PHE A 85 -5.57 4.30 12.49
N ARG A 86 -5.36 3.41 13.45
CA ARG A 86 -4.58 3.67 14.65
C ARG A 86 -3.13 3.30 14.37
N LYS A 87 -2.22 4.22 14.66
CA LYS A 87 -0.78 3.96 14.63
C LYS A 87 -0.37 3.16 15.87
N LEU A 88 0.30 2.03 15.67
CA LEU A 88 0.86 1.18 16.70
C LEU A 88 2.33 0.92 16.35
N GLN A 89 3.23 1.74 16.89
CA GLN A 89 4.65 1.72 16.52
C GLN A 89 4.81 1.97 14.99
N GLU A 90 5.37 1.00 14.27
CA GLU A 90 5.63 1.05 12.83
C GLU A 90 4.47 0.53 11.96
N ILE A 91 3.38 0.05 12.58
CA ILE A 91 2.22 -0.50 11.88
C ILE A 91 0.97 0.36 12.06
N TYR A 92 0.09 0.32 11.07
CA TYR A 92 -1.21 0.99 11.08
C TYR A 92 -2.32 -0.05 11.13
N PHE A 93 -3.20 0.05 12.12
CA PHE A 93 -4.21 -0.96 12.41
C PHE A 93 -5.61 -0.36 12.54
N ILE A 94 -6.60 -1.05 11.98
CA ILE A 94 -8.01 -0.75 12.19
C ILE A 94 -8.80 -2.06 12.36
N GLU A 95 -9.75 -2.06 13.29
CA GLU A 95 -10.72 -3.13 13.52
C GLU A 95 -12.11 -2.52 13.52
N THR A 96 -12.99 -3.03 12.65
CA THR A 96 -14.37 -2.53 12.56
C THR A 96 -15.29 -3.54 11.88
N LYS A 97 -16.58 -3.45 12.22
CA LYS A 97 -17.68 -4.15 11.53
C LYS A 97 -18.19 -3.42 10.29
N LYS A 98 -17.66 -2.24 9.99
CA LYS A 98 -18.16 -1.36 8.92
C LYS A 98 -17.58 -1.67 7.54
N PHE A 99 -16.65 -2.61 7.43
CA PHE A 99 -16.10 -2.99 6.13
C PHE A 99 -17.14 -3.72 5.27
N LEU A 100 -17.30 -3.30 4.02
CA LEU A 100 -18.00 -4.10 3.02
C LEU A 100 -17.00 -5.03 2.35
N LEU A 101 -17.27 -6.34 2.41
CA LEU A 101 -16.44 -7.33 1.71
C LEU A 101 -16.56 -7.21 0.19
N ILE A 102 -17.64 -6.62 -0.31
CA ILE A 102 -17.87 -6.43 -1.75
C ILE A 102 -17.75 -4.94 -2.05
N GLY A 103 -16.78 -4.60 -2.89
CA GLY A 103 -16.54 -3.24 -3.34
C GLY A 103 -15.06 -2.88 -3.35
N LYS A 104 -14.74 -1.74 -3.96
CA LYS A 104 -13.40 -1.18 -3.96
C LYS A 104 -13.29 -0.10 -2.90
N SER A 105 -12.29 -0.21 -2.05
CA SER A 105 -11.88 0.84 -1.12
C SER A 105 -10.60 1.49 -1.62
N ASN A 106 -10.37 2.73 -1.22
CA ASN A 106 -9.08 3.41 -1.38
C ASN A 106 -8.44 3.55 0.00
N ILE A 107 -7.19 3.14 0.14
CA ILE A 107 -6.36 3.48 1.29
C ILE A 107 -5.42 4.59 0.86
N CYS A 108 -5.36 5.66 1.64
CA CYS A 108 -4.44 6.77 1.41
C CYS A 108 -3.54 7.00 2.61
N VAL A 109 -2.29 7.35 2.33
CA VAL A 109 -1.35 7.91 3.31
C VAL A 109 -1.50 9.42 3.30
N LYS A 110 -1.63 10.02 4.47
CA LYS A 110 -1.89 11.46 4.64
C LYS A 110 -0.90 12.12 5.59
N VAL A 111 -0.62 13.39 5.32
CA VAL A 111 0.03 14.33 6.24
C VAL A 111 -0.95 15.47 6.46
N GLY A 112 -1.63 15.47 7.61
CA GLY A 112 -2.75 16.38 7.85
C GLY A 112 -3.86 16.20 6.81
N GLU A 113 -4.16 17.26 6.05
CA GLU A 113 -5.21 17.22 5.02
C GLU A 113 -4.71 16.74 3.65
N LYS A 114 -3.39 16.69 3.42
CA LYS A 114 -2.81 16.31 2.13
C LYS A 114 -2.65 14.79 2.03
N SER A 115 -3.14 14.20 0.94
CA SER A 115 -2.89 12.79 0.60
C SER A 115 -1.60 12.67 -0.20
N LEU A 116 -0.64 11.88 0.29
CA LEU A 116 0.63 11.63 -0.38
C LEU A 116 0.48 10.55 -1.46
N THR A 117 -0.01 9.38 -1.07
CA THR A 117 -0.21 8.24 -1.98
C THR A 117 -1.51 7.51 -1.65
N CYS A 118 -2.15 6.94 -2.65
CA CYS A 118 -3.41 6.22 -2.52
C CYS A 118 -3.42 4.93 -3.33
N LYS A 119 -3.87 3.84 -2.72
CA LYS A 119 -3.98 2.52 -3.34
C LYS A 119 -5.42 2.03 -3.32
N LYS A 120 -5.93 1.65 -4.49
CA LYS A 120 -7.19 0.91 -4.62
C LYS A 120 -6.99 -0.51 -4.10
N ILE A 121 -7.84 -0.92 -3.19
CA ILE A 121 -7.83 -2.24 -2.60
C ILE A 121 -9.23 -2.86 -2.66
N ASP A 122 -9.27 -4.17 -2.82
CA ASP A 122 -10.47 -4.97 -2.59
C ASP A 122 -10.18 -5.90 -1.42
N LEU A 123 -10.94 -5.73 -0.34
CA LEU A 123 -10.76 -6.45 0.92
C LEU A 123 -10.85 -7.98 0.76
N THR A 124 -11.53 -8.48 -0.28
CA THR A 124 -11.58 -9.92 -0.59
C THR A 124 -10.30 -10.43 -1.23
N THR A 125 -9.56 -9.57 -1.93
CA THR A 125 -8.30 -9.91 -2.62
C THR A 125 -7.06 -9.68 -1.79
N ILE A 126 -7.13 -8.81 -0.77
CA ILE A 126 -6.04 -8.61 0.18
C ILE A 126 -5.75 -9.94 0.87
N GLY A 127 -4.46 -10.32 0.88
CA GLY A 127 -3.98 -11.65 1.27
C GLY A 127 -4.69 -12.18 2.52
N LYS A 128 -5.66 -13.08 2.31
CA LYS A 128 -6.37 -13.75 3.39
C LYS A 128 -5.33 -14.57 4.15
N LYS A 129 -4.86 -14.04 5.29
CA LYS A 129 -4.13 -14.88 6.25
C LYS A 129 -5.18 -15.68 7.00
N LEU A 130 -5.72 -16.70 6.32
CA LEU A 130 -6.64 -17.68 6.90
C LEU A 130 -5.89 -18.27 8.09
N TYR A 131 -6.25 -17.87 9.31
CA TYR A 131 -5.67 -18.48 10.50
C TYR A 131 -6.07 -19.95 10.48
N ILE A 132 -5.10 -20.80 10.17
CA ILE A 132 -5.10 -22.27 10.34
C ILE A 132 -5.34 -22.67 11.83
N ARG A 133 -5.69 -21.73 12.72
CA ARG A 133 -6.08 -22.00 14.11
C ARG A 133 -7.33 -22.87 14.23
N VAL A 134 -8.30 -22.74 13.33
CA VAL A 134 -9.49 -23.61 13.36
C VAL A 134 -9.12 -25.03 12.96
N TRP A 135 -8.20 -25.21 12.00
CA TRP A 135 -7.81 -26.54 11.54
C TRP A 135 -6.90 -27.27 12.54
N LEU A 136 -5.95 -26.58 13.18
CA LEU A 136 -5.11 -27.14 14.24
C LEU A 136 -5.92 -27.53 15.48
N SER A 137 -6.96 -26.76 15.82
CA SER A 137 -7.86 -27.09 16.93
C SER A 137 -8.74 -28.30 16.60
N LEU A 138 -9.22 -28.43 15.37
CA LEU A 138 -9.96 -29.62 14.91
C LEU A 138 -9.07 -30.88 14.84
N LEU A 139 -7.83 -30.75 14.35
CA LEU A 139 -6.86 -31.85 14.31
C LEU A 139 -6.45 -32.30 15.71
N GLY A 140 -6.32 -31.38 16.66
CA GLY A 140 -6.12 -31.70 18.08
C GLY A 140 -7.29 -32.50 18.66
N TYR A 141 -8.53 -32.03 18.45
CA TYR A 141 -9.74 -32.73 18.92
C TYR A 141 -9.92 -34.12 18.29
N LEU A 142 -9.63 -34.29 16.98
CA LEU A 142 -9.67 -35.61 16.34
C LEU A 142 -8.62 -36.57 16.93
N LYS A 143 -7.45 -36.06 17.31
CA LYS A 143 -6.38 -36.87 17.91
C LYS A 143 -6.73 -37.30 19.35
N THR A 144 -7.46 -36.47 20.09
CA THR A 144 -7.96 -36.82 21.42
C THR A 144 -9.08 -37.87 21.34
N LEU A 145 -10.06 -37.70 20.45
CA LEU A 145 -11.14 -38.68 20.28
C LEU A 145 -10.68 -40.07 19.78
N CYS A 146 -9.61 -40.14 18.99
CA CYS A 146 -9.06 -41.42 18.52
C CYS A 146 -8.27 -42.19 19.60
N LEU A 147 -7.86 -41.56 20.70
CA LEU A 147 -7.12 -42.23 21.78
C LEU A 147 -8.03 -42.86 22.83
N ASP A 148 -9.30 -42.46 22.90
CA ASP A 148 -10.28 -42.99 23.86
C ASP A 148 -11.06 -44.20 23.33
N ILE A 149 -10.79 -44.65 22.09
CA ILE A 149 -11.50 -45.75 21.40
C ILE A 149 -10.60 -46.99 21.18
N LEU A 150 -9.33 -46.98 21.61
CA LEU A 150 -8.42 -48.15 21.52
C LEU A 150 -8.08 -48.74 22.89
#